data_AF-A0A2V7WR96-F1
#
_entry.id   AF-A0A2V7WR96-F1
#
_cell.length_a   1.000
_cell.length_b   1.000
_cell.length_c   1.000
_cell.angle_alpha   90.00
_cell.angle_beta   90.00
_cell.angle_gamma   90.00
#
_symmetry.space_group_name_H-M   'P 1'
#
loop_
_entity.id
_entity.type
_entity.pdbx_description
1 polymer ?
#
loop_
_entity_poly.entity_id
_entity_poly.type
_entity_poly.pdbx_seq_one_letter_code
_entity_poly.pdbx_strand_id
1 'polypeptide(L)'
;MDSRLKLSRRVFLQTAMAAAAASGLACGRNGTPWRFLTIEEARALAAISDQIIPADQDAGASWAGVVNFIDRQLCGPYKHLQATYRRGLAGVDQSSRALYGKLFADLGSEQQIIVLRQL
;
A
#
# COMPACT_ATOMS: atom_id res chain seq x y z
N MET A 1 -4.97 -49.24 -29.34
CA MET A 1 -5.77 -48.42 -28.42
C MET A 1 -4.81 -47.73 -27.49
N ASP A 2 -4.58 -46.44 -27.66
CA ASP A 2 -3.88 -45.64 -26.65
C ASP A 2 -4.12 -44.14 -26.91
N SER A 3 -5.15 -43.61 -26.24
CA SER A 3 -5.47 -42.18 -26.27
C SER A 3 -4.84 -41.54 -25.05
N ARG A 4 -3.67 -40.92 -25.24
CA ARG A 4 -3.04 -40.02 -24.26
C ARG A 4 -4.02 -38.90 -23.89
N LEU A 5 -4.49 -38.92 -22.64
CA LEU A 5 -5.34 -37.88 -22.05
C LEU A 5 -4.65 -36.51 -22.14
N LYS A 6 -5.12 -35.66 -23.06
CA LYS A 6 -4.71 -34.25 -23.14
C LYS A 6 -5.42 -33.50 -22.02
N LEU A 7 -4.72 -33.20 -20.93
CA LEU A 7 -5.25 -32.39 -19.84
C LEU A 7 -5.58 -30.98 -20.36
N SER A 8 -6.87 -30.67 -20.48
CA SER A 8 -7.37 -29.34 -20.84
C SER A 8 -7.68 -28.54 -19.57
N ARG A 9 -7.51 -27.21 -19.65
CA ARG A 9 -7.85 -26.25 -18.57
C ARG A 9 -9.25 -26.49 -17.97
N ARG A 10 -10.19 -26.97 -18.79
CA ARG A 10 -11.56 -27.33 -18.35
C ARG A 10 -11.60 -28.58 -17.46
N VAL A 11 -10.80 -29.59 -17.76
CA VAL A 11 -10.71 -30.84 -16.97
C VAL A 11 -10.05 -30.56 -15.62
N PHE A 12 -9.04 -29.67 -15.58
CA PHE A 12 -8.39 -29.26 -14.34
C PHE A 12 -9.36 -28.56 -13.36
N LEU A 13 -10.26 -27.70 -13.87
CA LEU A 13 -11.28 -27.04 -13.05
C LEU A 13 -12.34 -28.02 -12.53
N GLN A 14 -12.66 -29.07 -13.29
CA GLN A 14 -13.66 -30.06 -12.88
C GLN A 14 -13.15 -31.01 -11.79
N THR A 15 -11.85 -31.32 -11.76
CA THR A 15 -11.26 -32.22 -10.76
C THR A 15 -10.95 -31.56 -9.41
N ALA A 16 -11.03 -30.23 -9.30
CA ALA A 16 -10.70 -29.50 -8.06
C ALA A 16 -11.85 -29.44 -7.04
N MET A 17 -13.08 -29.83 -7.38
CA MET A 17 -14.24 -29.74 -6.47
C MET A 17 -14.41 -30.90 -5.48
N ALA A 18 -13.56 -31.94 -5.53
CA ALA A 18 -13.65 -33.08 -4.60
C ALA A 18 -12.82 -32.91 -3.31
N ALA A 19 -12.10 -31.79 -3.12
CA ALA A 19 -11.28 -31.53 -1.93
C ALA A 19 -11.74 -30.27 -1.13
N ALA A 20 -12.97 -29.80 -1.35
CA ALA A 20 -13.45 -28.51 -0.84
C ALA A 20 -14.17 -28.56 0.53
N ALA A 21 -13.92 -29.57 1.37
CA ALA A 21 -14.60 -29.71 2.66
C ALA A 21 -13.76 -29.29 3.90
N ALA A 22 -12.52 -28.81 3.74
CA ALA A 22 -11.68 -28.46 4.89
C ALA A 22 -10.73 -27.26 4.69
N SER A 23 -11.13 -26.25 3.90
CA SER A 23 -10.30 -25.06 3.65
C SER A 23 -11.01 -23.74 3.98
N GLY A 24 -11.90 -23.75 4.97
CA GLY A 24 -12.65 -22.57 5.41
C GLY A 24 -11.94 -21.67 6.44
N LEU A 25 -10.74 -22.02 6.87
CA LEU A 25 -10.05 -21.35 8.00
C LEU A 25 -8.58 -21.03 7.68
N ALA A 26 -8.31 -20.31 6.60
CA ALA A 26 -6.96 -19.79 6.36
C ALA A 26 -6.95 -18.59 5.42
N CYS A 27 -7.56 -17.48 5.84
CA CYS A 27 -7.15 -16.12 5.44
C CYS A 27 -7.99 -15.10 6.20
N GLY A 28 -7.72 -14.94 7.49
CA GLY A 28 -7.98 -13.65 8.13
C GLY A 28 -7.05 -12.64 7.47
N ARG A 29 -7.51 -11.90 6.45
CA ARG A 29 -6.82 -10.69 6.00
C ARG A 29 -6.87 -9.74 7.19
N ASN A 30 -5.77 -9.63 7.92
CA ASN A 30 -5.56 -8.55 8.88
C ASN A 30 -5.97 -7.25 8.17
N GLY A 31 -6.96 -6.55 8.72
CA GLY A 31 -7.90 -5.65 8.02
C GLY A 31 -7.33 -4.35 7.43
N THR A 32 -6.20 -4.41 6.73
CA THR A 32 -5.62 -3.31 5.96
C THR A 32 -5.66 -3.64 4.45
N PRO A 33 -5.97 -2.67 3.58
CA PRO A 33 -5.87 -2.85 2.12
C PRO A 33 -4.42 -2.91 1.63
N TRP A 34 -3.45 -2.54 2.47
CA TRP A 34 -2.03 -2.42 2.16
C TRP A 34 -1.28 -3.72 2.39
N ARG A 35 -0.24 -3.97 1.58
CA ARG A 35 0.61 -5.17 1.65
C ARG A 35 1.79 -4.97 2.59
N PHE A 36 2.32 -3.75 2.64
CA PHE A 36 3.46 -3.38 3.47
C PHE A 36 3.14 -2.25 4.44
N LEU A 37 2.46 -1.19 4.01
CA LEU A 37 2.21 0.00 4.82
C LEU A 37 1.13 -0.25 5.90
N THR A 38 1.19 0.48 7.02
CA THR A 38 0.00 0.63 7.88
C THR A 38 -0.98 1.63 7.29
N ILE A 39 -2.18 1.74 7.87
CA ILE A 39 -3.18 2.73 7.45
C ILE A 39 -2.63 4.14 7.66
N GLU A 40 -2.02 4.42 8.80
CA GLU A 40 -1.45 5.71 9.16
C GLU A 40 -0.29 6.09 8.23
N GLU A 41 0.61 5.15 7.96
CA GLU A 41 1.73 5.34 7.04
C GLU A 41 1.27 5.61 5.61
N ALA A 42 0.25 4.89 5.14
CA ALA A 42 -0.31 5.14 3.82
C ALA A 42 -1.01 6.51 3.74
N ARG A 43 -1.68 6.95 4.81
CA ARG A 43 -2.27 8.29 4.88
C ARG A 43 -1.18 9.38 4.88
N ALA A 44 -0.11 9.20 5.64
CA ALA A 44 1.02 10.12 5.64
C ALA A 44 1.70 10.16 4.26
N LEU A 45 1.95 9.00 3.65
CA LEU A 45 2.56 8.91 2.33
C LEU A 45 1.66 9.53 1.23
N ALA A 46 0.34 9.40 1.34
CA ALA A 46 -0.60 10.07 0.45
C ALA A 46 -0.46 11.59 0.56
N ALA A 47 -0.51 12.13 1.78
CA ALA A 47 -0.34 13.55 2.04
C ALA A 47 1.00 14.08 1.52
N ILE A 48 2.10 13.38 1.75
CA ILE A 48 3.42 13.76 1.22
C ILE A 48 3.39 13.77 -0.32
N SER A 49 2.83 12.72 -0.93
CA SER A 49 2.81 12.59 -2.40
C SER A 49 1.96 13.69 -3.04
N ASP A 50 0.83 14.06 -2.43
CA ASP A 50 -0.03 15.15 -2.89
C ASP A 50 0.63 16.53 -2.74
N GLN A 51 1.62 16.70 -1.86
CA GLN A 51 2.43 17.94 -1.83
C GLN A 51 3.47 17.98 -2.95
N ILE A 52 3.96 16.81 -3.42
CA ILE A 52 4.95 16.72 -4.50
C ILE A 52 4.26 16.87 -5.87
N ILE A 53 3.11 16.23 -6.05
CA ILE A 53 2.29 16.28 -7.26
C ILE A 53 0.85 16.59 -6.84
N PRO A 54 0.53 17.88 -6.60
CA PRO A 54 -0.81 18.29 -6.22
C PRO A 54 -1.81 18.06 -7.35
N ALA A 55 -3.08 17.92 -6.99
CA ALA A 55 -4.16 18.02 -7.96
C ALA A 55 -4.42 19.50 -8.28
N ASP A 56 -4.46 19.83 -9.57
CA ASP A 56 -4.77 21.16 -10.09
C ASP A 56 -5.84 21.03 -11.20
N GLN A 57 -5.65 21.65 -12.37
CA GLN A 57 -6.48 21.35 -13.54
C GLN A 57 -6.31 19.90 -14.03
N ASP A 58 -5.20 19.26 -13.67
CA ASP A 58 -4.85 17.88 -14.00
C ASP A 58 -4.85 16.97 -12.75
N ALA A 59 -4.71 15.67 -12.99
CA ALA A 59 -4.74 14.66 -11.94
C ALA A 59 -3.46 14.64 -11.09
N GLY A 60 -3.61 14.74 -9.76
CA GLY A 60 -2.51 14.66 -8.78
C GLY A 60 -2.10 13.23 -8.37
N ALA A 61 -1.15 13.13 -7.42
CA ALA A 61 -0.58 11.87 -6.96
C ALA A 61 -1.61 10.86 -6.44
N SER A 62 -2.56 11.30 -5.60
CA SER A 62 -3.62 10.44 -5.08
C SER A 62 -4.48 9.85 -6.20
N TRP A 63 -4.83 10.64 -7.22
CA TRP A 63 -5.58 10.14 -8.38
C TRP A 63 -4.77 9.11 -9.18
N ALA A 64 -3.48 9.35 -9.36
CA ALA A 64 -2.57 8.43 -10.05
C ALA A 64 -2.29 7.13 -9.27
N GLY A 65 -2.78 6.99 -8.04
CA GLY A 65 -2.64 5.77 -7.24
C GLY A 65 -1.20 5.54 -6.75
N VAL A 66 -0.43 6.61 -6.56
CA VAL A 66 1.01 6.57 -6.19
C VAL A 66 1.26 5.69 -4.96
N VAL A 67 0.44 5.81 -3.91
CA VAL A 67 0.62 5.05 -2.66
C VAL A 67 0.50 3.54 -2.90
N ASN A 68 -0.47 3.11 -3.73
CA ASN A 68 -0.64 1.69 -4.07
C ASN A 68 0.51 1.16 -4.94
N PHE A 69 1.06 2.00 -5.82
CA PHE A 69 2.29 1.65 -6.54
C PHE A 69 3.44 1.44 -5.55
N ILE A 70 3.72 2.42 -4.68
CA ILE A 70 4.81 2.35 -3.69
C ILE A 70 4.66 1.13 -2.77
N ASP A 71 3.47 0.89 -2.19
CA ASP A 71 3.20 -0.25 -1.31
C ASP A 71 3.54 -1.59 -2.00
N ARG A 72 3.12 -1.76 -3.25
CA ARG A 72 3.43 -2.96 -4.04
C ARG A 72 4.92 -3.09 -4.33
N GLN A 73 5.58 -1.98 -4.68
CA GLN A 73 7.00 -1.93 -5.01
C GLN A 73 7.88 -2.27 -3.79
N LEU A 74 7.47 -1.83 -2.60
CA LEU A 74 8.12 -2.16 -1.33
C LEU A 74 7.96 -3.64 -0.96
N CYS A 75 6.97 -4.35 -1.48
CA CYS A 75 6.88 -5.82 -1.37
C CYS A 75 7.68 -6.56 -2.46
N GLY A 76 8.20 -5.85 -3.46
CA GLY A 76 8.85 -6.41 -4.64
C GLY A 76 10.30 -5.96 -4.79
N PRO A 77 10.71 -5.41 -5.96
CA PRO A 77 12.09 -5.05 -6.24
C PRO A 77 12.71 -4.07 -5.22
N TYR A 78 11.88 -3.24 -4.59
CA TYR A 78 12.32 -2.19 -3.67
C TYR A 78 12.19 -2.59 -2.20
N LYS A 79 12.12 -3.89 -1.89
CA LYS A 79 12.04 -4.41 -0.51
C LYS A 79 13.17 -3.90 0.40
N HIS A 80 14.36 -3.69 -0.15
CA HIS A 80 15.51 -3.15 0.59
C HIS A 80 15.28 -1.72 1.12
N LEU A 81 14.30 -0.97 0.58
CA LEU A 81 13.92 0.37 1.03
C LEU A 81 12.87 0.40 2.13
N GLN A 82 12.29 -0.75 2.52
CA GLN A 82 11.22 -0.82 3.53
C GLN A 82 11.60 -0.11 4.84
N ALA A 83 12.79 -0.39 5.37
CA ALA A 83 13.27 0.23 6.60
C ALA A 83 13.44 1.76 6.45
N THR A 84 13.87 2.23 5.28
CA THR A 84 14.00 3.65 4.99
C THR A 84 12.64 4.34 4.96
N TYR A 85 11.64 3.75 4.30
CA TYR A 85 10.27 4.30 4.29
C TYR A 85 9.66 4.35 5.70
N ARG A 86 9.79 3.28 6.50
CA ARG A 86 9.29 3.25 7.88
C ARG A 86 9.91 4.35 8.74
N ARG A 87 11.23 4.51 8.68
CA ARG A 87 11.93 5.57 9.43
C ARG A 87 11.53 6.96 8.95
N GLY A 88 11.45 7.17 7.63
CA GLY A 88 11.08 8.46 7.06
C GLY A 88 9.66 8.89 7.46
N LEU A 89 8.68 8.00 7.31
CA LEU A 89 7.29 8.26 7.67
C LEU A 89 7.14 8.50 9.18
N ALA A 90 7.81 7.71 10.01
CA ALA A 90 7.83 7.93 11.46
C ALA A 90 8.46 9.28 11.84
N GLY A 91 9.54 9.70 11.15
CA GLY A 91 10.19 11.00 11.35
C GLY A 91 9.28 12.17 10.97
N VAL A 92 8.57 12.07 9.84
CA VAL A 92 7.58 13.07 9.41
C VAL A 92 6.48 13.23 10.48
N ASP A 93 5.90 12.11 10.95
CA ASP A 93 4.87 12.16 11.98
C ASP A 93 5.40 12.68 13.32
N GLN A 94 6.65 12.35 13.69
CA GLN A 94 7.29 12.88 14.88
C GLN A 94 7.44 14.41 14.80
N SER A 95 7.93 14.93 13.67
CA SER A 95 8.06 16.37 13.44
C SER A 95 6.71 17.08 13.45
N SER A 96 5.69 16.47 12.83
CA SER A 96 4.31 16.98 12.86
C SER A 96 3.78 17.07 14.30
N ARG A 97 3.97 16.02 15.10
CA ARG A 97 3.55 16.02 16.51
C ARG A 97 4.31 17.05 17.35
N ALA A 98 5.60 17.24 17.10
CA ALA A 98 6.41 18.23 17.80
C ALA A 98 5.96 19.66 17.50
N LEU A 99 5.61 19.96 16.25
CA LEU A 99 5.23 21.32 15.83
C LEU A 99 3.75 21.64 16.07
N TYR A 100 2.86 20.66 15.90
CA TYR A 100 1.42 20.89 15.82
C TYR A 100 0.58 19.93 16.68
N GLY A 101 1.19 18.95 17.36
CA GLY A 101 0.49 17.99 18.22
C GLY A 101 -0.40 16.97 17.49
N LYS A 102 -0.35 16.92 16.15
CA LYS A 102 -1.20 16.06 15.30
C LYS A 102 -0.35 15.14 14.44
N LEU A 103 -0.97 14.08 13.90
CA LEU A 103 -0.40 13.31 12.80
C LEU A 103 -0.24 14.19 11.56
N PHE A 104 0.76 13.92 10.75
CA PHE A 104 1.05 14.71 9.55
C PHE A 104 -0.13 14.72 8.57
N ALA A 105 -0.75 13.56 8.39
CA ALA A 105 -1.91 13.40 7.51
C ALA A 105 -3.18 14.14 8.00
N ASP A 106 -3.21 14.59 9.26
CA ASP A 106 -4.32 15.35 9.84
C ASP A 106 -4.04 16.88 9.84
N LEU A 107 -2.90 17.31 9.31
CA LEU A 107 -2.56 18.72 9.11
C LEU A 107 -3.18 19.28 7.83
N GLY A 108 -3.42 20.59 7.80
CA GLY A 108 -3.75 21.30 6.57
C GLY A 108 -2.54 21.44 5.64
N SER A 109 -2.77 21.67 4.35
CA SER A 109 -1.72 21.70 3.31
C SER A 109 -0.55 22.63 3.63
N GLU A 110 -0.81 23.86 4.09
CA GLU A 110 0.25 24.80 4.46
C GLU A 110 1.12 24.27 5.61
N GLN A 111 0.51 23.67 6.63
CA GLN A 111 1.23 23.09 7.76
C GLN A 111 2.05 21.86 7.33
N GLN A 112 1.52 21.04 6.42
CA GLN A 112 2.26 19.91 5.83
C GLN A 112 3.53 20.39 5.13
N ILE A 113 3.44 21.42 4.29
CA ILE A 113 4.60 22.01 3.62
C ILE A 113 5.63 22.54 4.63
N ILE A 114 5.19 23.17 5.70
CA ILE A 114 6.08 23.65 6.77
C ILE A 114 6.84 22.48 7.40
N VAL A 115 6.14 21.41 7.80
CA VAL A 115 6.79 20.21 8.37
C VAL A 115 7.81 19.62 7.38
N LEU A 116 7.45 19.47 6.10
CA LEU A 116 8.32 18.86 5.10
C LEU A 116 9.60 19.66 4.83
N ARG A 117 9.58 20.98 5.00
CA ARG A 117 10.76 21.84 4.82
C ARG A 117 11.75 21.80 6.00
N GLN A 118 11.36 21.19 7.11
CA GLN A 118 12.19 21.09 8.33
C GLN A 118 12.90 19.73 8.47
N LEU A 119 12.72 18.83 7.50
CA LEU A 119 13.32 17.49 7.45
C LEU A 119 14.57 17.48 6.58
#